data_AF-A0A914NBD5-F1
#
_entry.id   AF-A0A914NBD5-F1
#
_cell.length_a   1.000
_cell.length_b   1.000
_cell.length_c   1.000
_cell.angle_alpha   90.00
_cell.angle_beta   90.00
_cell.angle_gamma   90.00
#
_symmetry.space_group_name_H-M   'P 1'
#
loop_
_entity.id
_entity.type
_entity.pdbx_description
1 polymer ?
#
loop_
_entity_poly.entity_id
_entity_poly.type
_entity_poly.pdbx_seq_one_letter_code
_entity_poly.pdbx_strand_id
1 'polypeptide(L)'
;MEEANERYYLLEKESTEINKSDILNILSISLYKQGNLKRALIINDKLIELDPLYPNATNNSKLYEQELLANGVNEEDFRLNIPPLNNTRMSSGYEELCRDENEIVCYLKWGQPYTY
;
A
#
# COMPACT_ATOMS: atom_id res chain seq x y z
N MET A 1 32.35 11.38 -24.98
CA MET A 1 32.43 10.03 -24.37
C MET A 1 32.35 10.15 -22.86
N GLU A 2 33.05 11.13 -22.24
CA GLU A 2 32.86 11.52 -20.83
C GLU A 2 31.42 11.93 -20.50
N GLU A 3 30.76 12.73 -21.34
CA GLU A 3 29.37 13.16 -21.09
C GLU A 3 28.36 11.99 -21.01
N ALA A 4 28.62 10.89 -21.74
CA ALA A 4 27.79 9.68 -21.67
C ALA A 4 28.05 8.91 -20.36
N ASN A 5 29.30 8.91 -19.89
CA ASN A 5 29.68 8.31 -18.62
C ASN A 5 29.16 9.13 -17.43
N GLU A 6 29.15 10.46 -17.51
CA GLU A 6 28.55 11.33 -16.49
C GLU A 6 27.03 11.15 -16.41
N ARG A 7 26.34 11.04 -17.57
CA ARG A 7 24.90 10.74 -17.61
C ARG A 7 24.61 9.35 -17.03
N TYR A 8 25.42 8.35 -17.36
CA TYR A 8 25.32 7.02 -16.78
C TYR A 8 25.53 7.04 -15.26
N TYR A 9 26.54 7.78 -14.78
CA TYR A 9 26.84 7.93 -13.35
C TYR A 9 25.75 8.72 -12.59
N LEU A 10 25.08 9.67 -13.23
CA LEU A 10 23.92 10.38 -12.66
C LEU A 10 22.68 9.48 -12.60
N LEU A 11 22.42 8.66 -13.63
CA LEU A 11 21.35 7.66 -13.64
C LEU A 11 21.61 6.52 -12.64
N GLU A 12 22.87 6.12 -12.44
CA GLU A 12 23.31 5.22 -11.38
C GLU A 12 23.38 5.88 -10.00
N LYS A 13 23.35 7.21 -9.89
CA LYS A 13 23.24 7.91 -8.61
C LYS A 13 21.78 8.20 -8.24
N GLU A 14 20.92 8.29 -9.25
CA GLU A 14 19.49 8.01 -9.17
C GLU A 14 19.20 6.51 -8.99
N SER A 15 20.23 5.65 -8.84
CA SER A 15 20.03 4.22 -8.63
C SER A 15 19.24 3.95 -7.36
N THR A 16 17.98 3.54 -7.59
CA THR A 16 17.40 2.24 -7.24
C THR A 16 17.47 1.75 -5.79
N GLU A 17 17.96 2.52 -4.83
CA GLU A 17 17.66 2.25 -3.44
C GLU A 17 16.22 2.69 -3.20
N ILE A 18 15.32 1.70 -3.14
CA ILE A 18 13.94 1.96 -2.76
C ILE A 18 13.99 2.57 -1.35
N ASN A 19 13.68 3.86 -1.26
CA ASN A 19 13.71 4.58 0.00
C ASN A 19 12.72 3.91 0.96
N LYS A 20 13.26 3.39 2.07
CA LYS A 20 12.47 2.68 3.08
C LYS A 20 11.32 3.55 3.61
N SER A 21 11.51 4.87 3.71
CA SER A 21 10.45 5.80 4.10
C SER A 21 9.30 5.82 3.10
N ASP A 22 9.59 5.81 1.80
CA ASP A 22 8.56 5.76 0.76
C ASP A 22 7.79 4.44 0.77
N ILE A 23 8.48 3.31 1.02
CA ILE A 23 7.82 2.00 1.20
C ILE A 23 6.85 2.05 2.38
N LEU A 24 7.31 2.57 3.53
CA LEU A 24 6.47 2.65 4.73
C LEU A 24 5.26 3.57 4.50
N ASN A 25 5.45 4.69 3.81
CA ASN A 25 4.35 5.59 3.45
C ASN A 25 3.31 4.91 2.55
N ILE A 26 3.75 4.26 1.46
CA ILE A 26 2.85 3.54 0.54
C ILE A 26 2.11 2.42 1.28
N LEU A 27 2.82 1.65 2.12
CA LEU A 27 2.25 0.57 2.90
C LEU A 27 1.21 1.08 3.91
N SER A 28 1.53 2.15 4.63
CA SER A 28 0.64 2.81 5.59
C SER A 28 -0.67 3.25 4.93
N ILE A 29 -0.58 3.98 3.81
CA ILE A 29 -1.74 4.45 3.05
C ILE A 29 -2.56 3.28 2.51
N SER A 30 -1.90 2.23 2.03
CA SER A 30 -2.58 1.04 1.49
C SER A 30 -3.36 0.30 2.58
N LEU A 31 -2.76 0.11 3.75
CA LEU A 31 -3.41 -0.51 4.91
C LEU A 31 -4.60 0.32 5.38
N TYR A 32 -4.45 1.64 5.42
CA TYR A 32 -5.53 2.56 5.74
C TYR A 32 -6.71 2.39 4.78
N LYS A 33 -6.46 2.40 3.46
CA LYS A 33 -7.50 2.20 2.43
C LYS A 33 -8.19 0.84 2.51
N GLN A 34 -7.51 -0.18 3.02
CA GLN A 34 -8.06 -1.52 3.24
C GLN A 34 -8.82 -1.64 4.59
N GLY A 35 -8.93 -0.57 5.36
CA GLY A 35 -9.58 -0.57 6.68
C GLY A 35 -8.71 -1.13 7.81
N ASN A 36 -7.43 -1.40 7.57
CA ASN A 36 -6.49 -1.87 8.58
C ASN A 36 -5.92 -0.69 9.41
N LEU A 37 -6.81 0.15 9.97
CA LEU A 37 -6.49 1.42 10.63
C LEU A 37 -5.37 1.33 11.69
N LYS A 38 -5.50 0.41 12.66
CA LYS A 38 -4.46 0.25 13.71
C LYS A 38 -3.10 -0.14 13.15
N ARG A 39 -3.05 -0.95 12.08
CA ARG A 39 -1.79 -1.29 11.41
C ARG A 39 -1.23 -0.11 10.64
N ALA A 40 -2.08 0.63 9.92
CA ALA A 40 -1.66 1.82 9.21
C ALA A 40 -0.97 2.80 10.17
N LEU A 41 -1.56 3.03 11.35
CA LEU A 41 -0.96 3.86 12.40
C LEU A 41 0.42 3.34 12.83
N ILE A 42 0.57 2.05 13.13
CA ILE A 42 1.88 1.48 13.53
C ILE A 42 2.94 1.63 12.42
N ILE A 43 2.57 1.41 11.16
CA ILE A 43 3.50 1.57 10.04
C ILE A 43 3.89 3.04 9.87
N ASN A 44 2.94 3.95 10.05
CA ASN A 44 3.19 5.38 9.99
C ASN A 44 4.04 5.89 11.17
N ASP A 45 3.88 5.32 12.38
CA ASP A 45 4.76 5.63 13.51
C ASP A 45 6.21 5.22 13.20
N LYS A 46 6.42 4.04 12.61
CA LYS A 46 7.76 3.59 12.14
C LYS A 46 8.34 4.51 11.06
N LEU A 47 7.49 5.08 10.21
CA LEU A 47 7.91 6.07 9.22
C LEU A 47 8.40 7.34 9.92
N ILE A 48 7.66 7.85 10.91
CA ILE A 48 8.04 9.03 11.68
C ILE A 48 9.32 8.79 12.49
N GLU A 49 9.50 7.59 13.06
CA GLU A 49 10.74 7.22 13.75
C GLU A 49 11.95 7.19 12.81
N LEU A 50 11.76 6.74 11.58
CA LEU A 50 12.82 6.65 10.56
C LEU A 50 13.14 8.01 9.93
N ASP A 51 12.11 8.78 9.60
CA ASP A 51 12.18 10.10 8.98
C ASP A 51 11.13 11.03 9.61
N PRO A 52 11.49 11.73 10.71
CA PRO A 52 10.58 12.63 11.41
C PRO A 52 10.10 13.82 10.56
N LEU A 53 10.80 14.13 9.46
CA LEU A 53 10.48 15.22 8.55
C LEU A 53 9.75 14.72 7.30
N TYR A 54 9.38 13.43 7.24
CA TYR A 54 8.69 12.87 6.09
C TYR A 54 7.38 13.63 5.83
N PRO A 55 7.14 14.10 4.60
CA PRO A 55 5.97 14.90 4.29
C PRO A 55 4.66 14.21 4.67
N ASN A 56 3.79 14.95 5.37
CA ASN A 56 2.45 14.50 5.77
C ASN A 56 2.39 13.31 6.75
N ALA A 57 3.51 12.71 7.19
CA ALA A 57 3.47 11.56 8.11
C ALA A 57 2.74 11.89 9.42
N THR A 58 3.03 13.05 10.03
CA THR A 58 2.33 13.51 11.24
C THR A 58 0.85 13.80 10.99
N ASN A 59 0.48 14.29 9.79
CA ASN A 59 -0.91 14.52 9.42
C ASN A 59 -1.67 13.20 9.24
N ASN A 60 -1.03 12.19 8.62
CA ASN A 60 -1.58 10.85 8.47
C ASN A 60 -1.81 10.19 9.84
N SER A 61 -0.87 10.33 10.78
CA SER A 61 -1.03 9.79 12.15
C SER A 61 -2.29 10.37 12.82
N LYS A 62 -2.44 11.70 12.81
CA LYS A 62 -3.64 12.37 13.34
C LYS A 62 -4.93 11.92 12.65
N LEU A 63 -4.91 11.77 11.32
CA LEU A 63 -6.06 11.30 10.56
C LEU A 63 -6.48 9.90 11.00
N TYR A 64 -5.52 8.96 11.13
CA TYR A 64 -5.81 7.59 11.53
C TYR A 64 -6.32 7.51 12.97
N GLU A 65 -5.74 8.27 13.88
CA GLU A 65 -6.20 8.37 15.27
C GLU A 65 -7.62 8.94 15.36
N GLN A 66 -7.94 9.99 14.58
CA GLN A 66 -9.30 10.56 14.51
C GLN A 66 -10.32 9.55 14.00
N GLU A 67 -9.98 8.76 12.98
CA GLU A 67 -10.88 7.71 12.49
C GLU A 67 -11.06 6.56 13.47
N LEU A 68 -10.01 6.18 14.22
CA LEU A 68 -10.11 5.20 15.29
C LEU A 68 -11.06 5.69 16.39
N LEU A 69 -10.96 6.96 16.80
CA LEU A 69 -11.91 7.58 17.73
C LEU A 69 -13.34 7.57 17.19
N ALA A 70 -13.52 7.94 15.92
CA ALA A 70 -14.83 7.95 15.26
C ALA A 70 -15.45 6.54 15.22
N ASN A 71 -14.62 5.50 15.13
CA ASN A 71 -15.03 4.10 15.21
C ASN A 71 -15.23 3.59 16.65
N GLY A 72 -15.12 4.45 17.66
CA GLY A 72 -15.31 4.12 19.08
C GLY A 72 -14.15 3.38 19.73
N VAL A 73 -12.95 3.43 19.13
CA VAL A 73 -11.73 2.87 19.74
C VAL A 73 -11.15 3.90 20.72
N ASN A 74 -10.80 3.44 21.92
CA ASN A 74 -10.14 4.30 22.93
C ASN A 74 -8.67 4.56 22.55
N GLU A 75 -8.14 5.73 22.93
CA GLU A 75 -6.76 6.13 22.62
C GLU A 75 -5.71 5.12 23.10
N GLU A 76 -5.92 4.58 24.30
CA GLU A 76 -5.04 3.55 24.90
C GLU A 76 -4.95 2.28 24.03
N ASP A 77 -5.97 2.01 23.22
CA ASP A 77 -6.10 0.81 22.41
C ASP A 77 -5.62 0.98 20.96
N PHE A 78 -5.25 2.18 20.52
CA PHE A 78 -4.83 2.44 19.12
C PHE A 78 -3.66 1.57 18.66
N ARG A 79 -2.68 1.40 19.54
CA ARG A 79 -1.44 0.65 19.29
C ARG A 79 -1.45 -0.72 19.95
N LEU A 80 -2.57 -1.10 20.57
CA LEU A 80 -2.77 -2.38 21.24
C LEU A 80 -3.84 -3.21 20.51
N ASN A 81 -3.94 -4.49 20.89
CA ASN A 81 -4.99 -5.41 20.41
C ASN A 81 -5.20 -5.30 18.90
N ILE A 82 -4.12 -5.44 18.12
CA ILE A 82 -4.14 -5.27 16.68
C ILE A 82 -4.92 -6.46 16.08
N PRO A 83 -6.08 -6.25 15.41
CA PRO A 83 -6.86 -7.32 14.78
C PRO A 83 -6.00 -8.09 13.77
N PRO A 84 -6.36 -9.27 13.25
CA PRO A 84 -5.65 -9.89 12.12
C PRO A 84 -5.66 -9.01 10.86
N LEU A 85 -4.69 -9.21 9.95
CA LEU A 85 -4.59 -8.43 8.71
C LEU A 85 -5.79 -8.77 7.81
N ASN A 86 -6.59 -7.77 7.47
CA ASN A 86 -7.64 -7.92 6.49
C ASN A 86 -7.07 -7.63 5.09
N ASN A 87 -6.80 -8.68 4.31
CA ASN A 87 -6.36 -8.57 2.92
C ASN A 87 -7.39 -9.24 2.00
N THR A 88 -8.65 -8.84 2.14
CA THR A 88 -9.70 -9.28 1.21
C THR A 88 -9.39 -8.77 -0.18
N ARG A 89 -9.05 -9.69 -1.07
CA ARG A 89 -9.00 -9.43 -2.50
C ARG A 89 -10.43 -9.14 -2.96
N MET A 90 -10.63 -8.04 -3.66
CA MET A 90 -11.91 -7.78 -4.31
C MET A 90 -12.08 -8.87 -5.38
N SER A 91 -13.09 -9.74 -5.25
CA SER A 91 -13.42 -10.68 -6.32
C SER A 91 -13.90 -9.86 -7.52
N SER A 92 -12.98 -9.64 -8.45
CA SER A 92 -13.32 -9.24 -9.80
C SER A 92 -13.76 -10.52 -10.51
N GLY A 93 -14.92 -10.52 -11.16
CA GLY A 93 -15.35 -11.67 -11.97
C GLY A 93 -14.31 -12.06 -13.05
N TYR A 94 -13.39 -11.15 -13.40
CA TYR A 94 -12.23 -11.43 -14.26
C TYR A 94 -11.24 -12.40 -13.61
N GLU A 95 -10.98 -12.29 -12.30
CA GLU A 95 -10.03 -13.17 -11.60
C GLU A 95 -10.60 -14.56 -11.35
N GLU A 96 -11.90 -14.69 -11.12
CA GLU A 96 -12.56 -16.01 -11.02
C GLU A 96 -12.50 -16.79 -12.33
N LEU A 97 -12.55 -16.09 -13.49
CA LEU A 97 -12.46 -16.70 -14.82
C LEU A 97 -11.04 -17.15 -15.22
N CYS A 98 -10.01 -16.58 -14.57
CA CYS A 98 -8.62 -16.59 -15.02
C CYS A 98 -7.62 -17.14 -14.02
N ARG A 99 -8.10 -17.67 -12.89
CA ARG A 99 -7.23 -18.29 -11.90
C ARG A 99 -6.67 -19.59 -12.49
N ASP A 100 -5.34 -19.64 -12.67
CA ASP A 100 -4.55 -20.77 -13.19
C ASP A 100 -4.59 -21.01 -14.71
N GLU A 101 -5.06 -20.05 -15.52
CA GLU A 101 -5.12 -20.18 -16.99
C GLU A 101 -4.25 -19.13 -17.74
N ASN A 102 -3.83 -19.46 -18.97
CA ASN A 102 -3.05 -18.56 -19.84
C ASN A 102 -3.89 -17.35 -20.29
N GLU A 103 -3.25 -16.18 -20.34
CA GLU A 103 -3.85 -14.86 -20.63
C GLU A 103 -4.75 -14.82 -21.88
N ILE A 104 -4.43 -15.62 -22.91
CA ILE A 104 -5.21 -15.73 -24.15
C ILE A 104 -6.60 -16.36 -23.92
N VAL A 105 -6.71 -17.33 -23.00
CA VAL A 105 -7.97 -18.04 -22.71
C VAL A 105 -8.95 -17.11 -21.99
N CYS A 106 -8.43 -16.19 -21.17
CA CYS A 106 -9.20 -15.16 -20.47
C CYS A 106 -9.93 -14.21 -21.41
N TYR A 107 -9.24 -13.68 -22.42
CA TYR A 107 -9.84 -12.76 -23.39
C TYR A 107 -10.96 -13.42 -24.21
N LEU A 108 -10.84 -14.73 -24.50
CA LEU A 108 -11.84 -15.46 -25.28
C LEU A 108 -13.13 -15.73 -24.48
N LYS A 109 -13.03 -15.99 -23.17
CA LYS A 109 -14.20 -16.19 -22.30
C LYS A 109 -15.03 -14.93 -22.10
N TRP A 110 -14.40 -13.76 -22.13
CA TRP A 110 -15.08 -12.46 -22.00
C TRP A 110 -15.92 -12.08 -23.24
N GLY A 111 -15.57 -12.61 -24.41
CA GLY A 111 -16.24 -12.30 -25.68
C GLY A 111 -17.46 -13.17 -26.01
N GLN A 112 -17.80 -14.16 -25.18
CA GLN A 112 -18.94 -15.04 -25.44
C GLN A 112 -20.18 -14.58 -24.64
N PRO A 113 -21.31 -14.28 -25.30
CA PRO A 113 -22.56 -14.01 -24.59
C PRO A 113 -23.01 -15.30 -23.90
N TYR A 114 -23.29 -15.22 -22.59
CA TYR A 114 -23.86 -16.31 -21.82
C TYR A 114 -25.15 -16.79 -22.50
N THR A 115 -25.14 -18.01 -23.02
CA THR A 115 -26.36 -18.69 -23.46
C THR A 115 -26.83 -19.58 -22.30
N TYR A 116 -28.05 -19.31 -21.84
CA TYR A 116 -28.75 -20.08 -20.79
C TYR A 116 -29.18 -21.45 -21.30
#